data_AF-A0A1Y2D7C7-F1
#
_entry.id   AF-A0A1Y2D7C7-F1
#
_cell.length_a   1.000
_cell.length_b   1.000
_cell.length_c   1.000
_cell.angle_alpha   90.00
_cell.angle_beta   90.00
_cell.angle_gamma   90.00
#
_symmetry.space_group_name_H-M   'P 1'
#
loop_
_entity.id
_entity.type
_entity.pdbx_description
1 polymer ?
#
loop_
_entity_poly.entity_id
_entity_poly.type
_entity_poly.pdbx_seq_one_letter_code
_entity_poly.pdbx_strand_id
1 'polypeptide(L)' 'MADIKVDIYSDIACPWCYVGRQKFQIALDKMRTTYPNIQIETIWHPYMIDPGTKTNGEKYMDYNVRRWGGGKLN' A
#
# COMPACT_ATOMS: atom_id res chain seq x y z
N MET A 1 -1.46 16.12 21.36
CA MET A 1 -0.43 15.44 20.54
C MET A 1 -0.83 13.97 20.45
N ALA A 2 -0.61 13.31 19.32
CA ALA A 2 -0.86 11.87 19.23
C ALA A 2 0.20 11.11 20.02
N ASP A 3 -0.21 10.03 20.71
CA ASP A 3 0.71 9.14 21.44
C ASP A 3 1.54 8.32 20.45
N ILE A 4 0.92 7.95 19.32
CA ILE A 4 1.55 7.18 18.25
C ILE A 4 1.27 7.86 16.92
N LYS A 5 2.33 8.04 16.13
CA LYS A 5 2.24 8.45 14.73
C LYS A 5 2.59 7.27 13.83
N VAL A 6 1.80 7.07 12.78
CA VAL A 6 2.00 6.01 11.79
C VAL A 6 2.06 6.64 10.40
N ASP A 7 3.25 6.65 9.81
CA ASP A 7 3.49 7.05 8.43
C ASP A 7 3.31 5.85 7.50
N ILE A 8 2.43 5.98 6.50
CA ILE A 8 2.08 4.91 5.58
C ILE A 8 2.42 5.33 4.16
N TYR A 9 3.40 4.65 3.56
CA TYR A 9 3.75 4.82 2.16
C TYR A 9 2.97 3.82 1.30
N SER A 10 2.26 4.32 0.30
CA SER A 10 1.38 3.49 -0.53
C SER A 10 1.44 3.89 -2.00
N ASP A 11 1.42 2.87 -2.85
CA ASP A 11 1.20 3.01 -4.29
C ASP A 11 -0.15 2.37 -4.66
N ILE A 12 -0.90 3.02 -5.55
CA ILE A 12 -2.16 2.53 -6.12
C ILE A 12 -1.94 1.25 -6.95
N ALA A 13 -0.79 1.12 -7.63
CA ALA A 13 -0.45 -0.05 -8.43
C ALA A 13 -0.11 -1.30 -7.60
N CYS A 14 0.10 -1.15 -6.27
CA CYS A 14 0.51 -2.24 -5.41
C CYS A 14 -0.69 -3.01 -4.83
N PRO A 15 -0.91 -4.28 -5.21
CA PRO A 15 -2.01 -5.07 -4.67
C PRO A 15 -1.87 -5.30 -3.16
N TRP A 16 -0.63 -5.38 -2.66
CA TRP A 16 -0.35 -5.58 -1.24
C TRP A 16 -0.59 -4.32 -0.40
N CYS A 17 -0.42 -3.12 -0.96
CA CYS A 17 -0.80 -1.88 -0.27
C CYS A 17 -2.30 -1.84 -0.01
N TYR A 18 -3.12 -2.31 -0.95
CA TYR A 18 -4.57 -2.44 -0.75
C TYR A 18 -4.91 -3.43 0.38
N VAL A 19 -4.36 -4.65 0.33
CA VAL A 19 -4.57 -5.66 1.39
C VAL A 19 -4.06 -5.15 2.75
N GLY A 20 -2.91 -4.48 2.76
CA GLY A 20 -2.29 -3.89 3.94
C GLY A 20 -3.18 -2.82 4.58
N ARG A 21 -3.76 -1.92 3.77
CA ARG A 21 -4.71 -0.90 4.26
C ARG A 21 -5.91 -1.53 4.94
N GLN A 22 -6.50 -2.58 4.37
CA GLN A 22 -7.65 -3.27 4.98
C GLN A 22 -7.28 -3.91 6.32
N LYS A 23 -6.14 -4.60 6.39
CA LYS A 23 -5.64 -5.18 7.63
C LYS A 23 -5.30 -4.12 8.68
N PHE A 24 -4.71 -3.00 8.25
CA PHE A 24 -4.40 -1.87 9.12
C PHE A 24 -5.66 -1.25 9.71
N GLN A 25 -6.72 -1.07 8.92
CA GLN A 25 -8.00 -0.57 9.42
C GLN A 25 -8.60 -1.49 10.50
N ILE A 26 -8.59 -2.80 10.27
CA ILE A 26 -9.04 -3.79 11.26
C ILE A 26 -8.21 -3.69 12.55
N ALA A 27 -6.90 -3.49 12.44
CA ALA A 27 -6.02 -3.32 13.60
C ALA A 27 -6.31 -2.01 14.35
N LEU A 28 -6.54 -0.90 13.64
CA LEU A 28 -6.92 0.38 14.25
C LEU A 28 -8.23 0.27 15.03
N ASP A 29 -9.22 -0.42 14.48
CA ASP A 29 -10.52 -0.59 15.17
C ASP A 29 -10.36 -1.45 16.43
N LYS A 30 -9.53 -2.49 16.41
CA LYS A 30 -9.16 -3.27 17.60
C LYS A 30 -8.37 -2.45 18.63
N MET A 31 -7.48 -1.58 18.18
CA MET A 31 -6.72 -0.69 19.06
C MET A 31 -7.64 0.29 19.78
N ARG A 32 -8.61 0.88 19.07
CA ARG A 32 -9.61 1.80 19.66
C ARG A 32 -10.45 1.14 20.74
N THR A 33 -10.80 -0.15 20.58
CA THR A 33 -11.59 -0.87 21.58
C THR A 33 -10.74 -1.35 22.76
N THR A 34 -9.51 -1.81 22.50
CA THR A 34 -8.63 -2.37 23.55
C THR A 34 -7.95 -1.27 24.36
N TYR A 35 -7.59 -0.16 23.73
CA TYR A 35 -6.86 0.96 24.32
C TYR A 35 -7.51 2.30 23.94
N PRO A 36 -8.69 2.62 24.49
CA PRO A 36 -9.48 3.78 24.08
C PRO A 36 -8.80 5.13 24.35
N ASN A 37 -7.82 5.16 25.26
CA ASN A 37 -7.10 6.37 25.63
C ASN A 37 -5.88 6.66 24.75
N ILE A 38 -5.45 5.71 23.89
CA ILE A 38 -4.30 5.90 23.01
C ILE A 38 -4.76 6.61 21.74
N GLN A 39 -4.19 7.78 21.47
CA GLN A 39 -4.44 8.54 20.25
C GLN A 39 -3.43 8.14 19.16
N ILE A 40 -3.95 7.61 18.04
CA ILE A 40 -3.14 7.23 16.87
C ILE A 40 -3.40 8.22 15.73
N GLU A 41 -2.36 8.91 15.29
CA GLU A 41 -2.36 9.75 14.09
C GLU A 41 -1.81 8.95 12.91
N THR A 42 -2.50 8.97 11.78
CA THR A 42 -2.07 8.31 10.54
C THR A 42 -1.78 9.35 9.47
N ILE A 43 -0.61 9.26 8.85
CA ILE A 43 -0.20 10.12 7.75
C ILE A 43 0.06 9.25 6.52
N TRP A 44 -0.59 9.58 5.40
CA TRP A 44 -0.45 8.85 4.15
C TRP A 44 0.50 9.57 3.20
N HIS A 45 1.48 8.84 2.71
CA HIS A 45 2.50 9.32 1.79
C HIS A 45 2.34 8.59 0.44
N PRO A 46 2.27 9.32 -0.68
CA PRO A 46 2.29 8.69 -2.00
C PRO A 46 3.65 8.02 -2.23
N TYR A 47 3.64 6.86 -2.85
CA TYR A 47 4.84 6.15 -3.27
C TYR A 47 4.72 5.71 -4.73
N MET A 48 5.83 5.74 -5.45
CA MET A 48 5.93 5.24 -6.83
C MET A 48 6.79 3.97 -6.82
N ILE A 49 6.14 2.81 -6.95
CA ILE A 49 6.75 1.48 -6.85
C ILE A 49 7.58 1.13 -8.08
N ASP A 50 7.17 1.63 -9.26
CA ASP A 50 7.93 1.53 -10.51
C ASP A 50 8.06 2.92 -11.18
N PRO A 51 9.17 3.64 -10.94
CA PRO A 51 9.46 4.89 -11.66
C PRO A 51 9.62 4.71 -13.18
N GLY A 52 9.78 3.47 -13.68
CA GLY A 52 9.89 3.16 -15.10
C GLY A 52 8.54 2.98 -15.82
N THR A 53 7.41 3.07 -15.10
CA THR A 53 6.08 2.99 -15.72
C THR A 53 5.88 4.14 -16.71
N LYS A 54 5.39 3.81 -17.90
CA LYS A 54 5.17 4.78 -18.98
C LYS A 54 4.12 5.81 -18.56
N THR A 55 4.34 7.06 -18.92
CA THR A 55 3.43 8.18 -18.56
C THR A 55 2.02 8.05 -19.14
N ASN A 56 1.88 7.36 -20.27
CA ASN A 56 0.59 7.04 -20.88
C ASN A 56 0.01 5.69 -20.40
N GLY A 57 0.61 5.09 -19.38
CA GLY A 57 0.26 3.77 -18.89
C GLY A 57 0.82 2.63 -19.75
N GLU A 58 0.63 1.42 -19.27
CA GLU A 58 1.04 0.19 -19.93
C GLU A 58 0.01 -0.92 -19.67
N LYS A 59 -0.06 -1.93 -20.54
CA LYS A 59 -0.97 -3.05 -20.35
C LYS A 59 -0.50 -3.87 -19.15
N TYR A 60 -1.44 -4.26 -18.30
CA TYR A 60 -1.16 -4.97 -17.04
C TYR A 60 -0.26 -6.21 -17.21
N MET A 61 -0.52 -7.05 -18.22
CA MET A 61 0.29 -8.25 -18.45
C MET A 61 1.70 -7.91 -18.97
N ASP A 62 1.83 -6.91 -19.85
CA ASP A 62 3.13 -6.48 -20.37
C ASP A 62 3.99 -5.88 -19.25
N TYR A 63 3.38 -5.12 -18.33
CA TYR A 63 4.01 -4.64 -17.10
C TYR A 63 4.55 -5.78 -16.25
N ASN A 64 3.71 -6.79 -15.98
CA ASN A 64 4.11 -7.91 -15.12
C ASN A 64 5.25 -8.72 -15.73
N VAL A 65 5.22 -8.98 -17.05
CA VAL A 65 6.32 -9.67 -17.74
C VAL A 65 7.61 -8.84 -17.69
N ARG A 66 7.53 -7.52 -17.94
CA ARG A 66 8.69 -6.62 -17.88
C ARG A 66 9.28 -6.51 -16.47
N ARG A 67 8.43 -6.43 -15.44
CA ARG A 67 8.80 -6.15 -14.05
C ARG A 67 9.21 -7.40 -13.28
N TRP A 68 8.50 -8.51 -13.49
CA TRP A 68 8.60 -9.73 -12.69
C TRP A 68 8.96 -10.98 -13.51
N GLY A 69 8.97 -10.89 -14.84
CA GLY A 69 9.14 -12.06 -15.72
C GLY A 69 7.85 -12.88 -15.89
N GLY A 70 7.98 -14.13 -16.35
CA GLY A 70 6.83 -15.03 -16.51
C GLY A 70 6.06 -14.89 -17.83
N GLY A 71 6.69 -14.35 -18.88
CA GLY A 71 6.20 -14.53 -20.25
C GLY A 71 6.02 -16.02 -20.56
N LYS A 72 5.05 -16.36 -21.42
CA LYS A 72 4.63 -17.74 -21.74
C LYS A 72 5.82 -18.71 -21.66
N LEU A 73 5.73 -19.68 -20.74
CA LEU A 73 6.57 -20.87 -20.81
C LEU A 73 6.27 -21.48 -22.19
N ASN A 74 7.28 -21.43 -23.06
CA ASN A 74 7.23 -22.11 -24.36
C ASN A 74 7.02 -23.60 -24.13
#